data_AF-A0A286DZ55-F1
#
_entry.id   AF-A0A286DZ55-F1
#
_cell.length_a   1.000
_cell.length_b   1.000
_cell.length_c   1.000
_cell.angle_alpha   90.00
_cell.angle_beta   90.00
_cell.angle_gamma   90.00
#
_symmetry.space_group_name_H-M   'P 1'
#
loop_
_entity.id
_entity.type
_entity.pdbx_description
1 polymer ?
#
loop_
_entity_poly.entity_id
_entity_poly.type
_entity_poly.pdbx_seq_one_letter_code
_entity_poly.pdbx_strand_id
1 'polypeptide(L)'
;MPALRDVVVVGAGPNGLTAAVELARRGMSVALFEAMETVGGGARTEELTLPGFRHDPCSAVHPMGVGSPAFRAMPLARYGLQWVQPDLPLAHPFPDGSAAVLARGVGETAASFGPRDAAAYRRLLAPFLGRWETLAGDFLKVPWDGLPRDPLLLARFGLVGTPPVSWLTRRFSDERARALMTGLAGHVVAPSSTPATGAVALVFALAAHEVGWPIARGGSQAIADALAAYLRDLGGEIHTGVEVRRLDELPPARAYVFDTSPTALARIAGLGRAYRHFRYGAAAFKVDYALDGPVPWTSPEARRAGTVHLGATSGEIERALVDAARRGQAPEVPFLVTSQPTLFDPSRAPEGKHVYWAYGHVPNGWDGDLTEAVERQIERFAPGFRDLVLARSVAGPPELARRNANYVGGDIACGAFSGTQTLFRPQIGPRPYATPHPRVFLCSSATWPAPGVHGMSGHNAAKAVWRRLRAGGS
;
A
#
# COMPACT_ATOMS: atom_id res chain seq x y z
N MET A 1 -38.99 -14.67 -4.64
CA MET A 1 -38.21 -13.41 -4.63
C MET A 1 -36.89 -13.69 -3.92
N PRO A 2 -35.72 -13.30 -4.43
CA PRO A 2 -34.48 -13.46 -3.68
C PRO A 2 -34.63 -12.73 -2.33
N ALA A 3 -34.22 -13.38 -1.25
CA ALA A 3 -34.30 -12.81 0.10
C ALA A 3 -33.48 -11.52 0.16
N LEU A 4 -34.05 -10.47 0.78
CA LEU A 4 -33.37 -9.19 0.99
C LEU A 4 -32.09 -9.43 1.81
N ARG A 5 -30.93 -9.07 1.25
CA ARG A 5 -29.64 -9.17 1.95
C ARG A 5 -29.45 -7.98 2.89
N ASP A 6 -28.64 -8.15 3.93
CA ASP A 6 -28.23 -7.01 4.74
C ASP A 6 -27.25 -6.13 3.97
N VAL A 7 -26.20 -6.75 3.42
CA VAL A 7 -25.14 -6.00 2.73
C VAL A 7 -24.68 -6.71 1.44
N VAL A 8 -24.50 -5.90 0.39
CA VAL A 8 -23.78 -6.30 -0.81
C VAL A 8 -22.47 -5.51 -0.89
N VAL A 9 -21.37 -6.21 -1.16
CA VAL A 9 -20.04 -5.62 -1.36
C VAL A 9 -19.63 -5.75 -2.82
N VAL A 10 -19.10 -4.69 -3.42
CA VAL A 10 -18.64 -4.66 -4.82
C VAL A 10 -17.13 -4.41 -4.83
N GLY A 11 -16.37 -5.40 -5.30
CA GLY A 11 -14.91 -5.45 -5.30
C GLY A 11 -14.36 -6.35 -4.20
N ALA A 12 -13.54 -7.34 -4.58
CA ALA A 12 -12.82 -8.23 -3.66
C ALA A 12 -11.38 -7.80 -3.42
N GLY A 13 -11.11 -6.50 -3.38
CA GLY A 13 -9.84 -5.99 -2.88
C GLY A 13 -9.71 -6.22 -1.36
N PRO A 14 -8.53 -5.95 -0.78
CA PRO A 14 -8.29 -6.15 0.65
C PRO A 14 -9.30 -5.39 1.53
N ASN A 15 -9.74 -4.22 1.09
CA ASN A 15 -10.71 -3.43 1.85
C ASN A 15 -12.13 -3.97 1.71
N GLY A 16 -12.57 -4.35 0.51
CA GLY A 16 -13.88 -4.96 0.27
C GLY A 16 -14.04 -6.26 1.04
N LEU A 17 -13.04 -7.14 0.97
CA LEU A 17 -12.99 -8.37 1.77
C LEU A 17 -13.02 -8.09 3.28
N THR A 18 -12.25 -7.10 3.75
CA THR A 18 -12.28 -6.69 5.17
C THR A 18 -13.66 -6.19 5.59
N ALA A 19 -14.28 -5.34 4.78
CA ALA A 19 -15.63 -4.82 5.06
C ALA A 19 -16.64 -5.96 5.15
N ALA A 20 -16.60 -6.90 4.20
CA ALA A 20 -17.47 -8.06 4.16
C ALA A 20 -17.30 -8.93 5.41
N VAL A 21 -16.06 -9.25 5.79
CA VAL A 21 -15.76 -10.03 7.00
C VAL A 21 -16.26 -9.31 8.26
N GLU A 22 -15.97 -8.01 8.40
CA GLU A 22 -16.41 -7.22 9.57
C GLU A 22 -17.94 -7.20 9.73
N LEU A 23 -18.68 -7.12 8.63
CA LEU A 23 -20.13 -7.14 8.64
C LEU A 23 -20.67 -8.55 8.92
N ALA A 24 -20.11 -9.58 8.30
CA ALA A 24 -20.49 -10.98 8.53
C ALA A 24 -20.24 -11.41 9.99
N ARG A 25 -19.12 -10.98 10.60
CA ARG A 25 -18.83 -11.20 12.04
C ARG A 25 -19.88 -10.61 12.97
N ARG A 26 -20.68 -9.64 12.50
CA ARG A 26 -21.78 -9.03 13.24
C ARG A 26 -23.13 -9.68 12.94
N GLY A 27 -23.13 -10.85 12.29
CA GLY A 27 -24.32 -11.63 11.96
C GLY A 27 -25.10 -11.11 10.76
N MET A 28 -24.51 -10.24 9.94
CA MET A 28 -25.17 -9.72 8.73
C MET A 28 -25.01 -10.72 7.57
N SER A 29 -26.07 -10.87 6.77
CA SER A 29 -26.00 -11.60 5.50
C SER A 29 -25.24 -10.78 4.45
N VAL A 30 -24.10 -11.29 3.98
CA VAL A 30 -23.21 -10.59 3.06
C VAL A 30 -23.02 -11.36 1.75
N ALA A 31 -23.18 -10.67 0.62
CA ALA A 31 -22.75 -11.15 -0.69
C ALA A 31 -21.72 -10.19 -1.29
N LEU A 32 -20.59 -10.73 -1.73
CA LEU A 32 -19.50 -9.97 -2.35
C LEU A 32 -19.42 -10.30 -3.84
N PHE A 33 -19.26 -9.29 -4.69
CA PHE A 33 -19.13 -9.43 -6.13
C PHE A 33 -17.76 -8.91 -6.61
N GLU A 34 -17.08 -9.68 -7.44
CA GLU A 34 -15.77 -9.37 -8.01
C GLU A 34 -15.80 -9.55 -9.53
N ALA A 35 -15.28 -8.56 -10.24
CA ALA A 35 -15.29 -8.55 -11.70
C ALA A 35 -14.34 -9.61 -12.30
N MET A 36 -13.23 -9.89 -11.62
CA MET A 36 -12.23 -10.84 -12.08
C MET A 36 -12.53 -12.26 -11.59
N GLU A 37 -11.87 -13.25 -12.19
CA GLU A 37 -12.01 -14.67 -11.81
C GLU A 37 -11.50 -14.98 -10.39
N THR A 38 -10.61 -14.16 -9.85
CA THR A 38 -10.02 -14.33 -8.53
C THR A 38 -10.16 -13.09 -7.66
N VAL A 39 -10.27 -13.30 -6.34
CA VAL A 39 -10.23 -12.23 -5.35
C VAL A 39 -8.83 -11.64 -5.21
N GLY A 40 -8.73 -10.45 -4.61
CA GLY A 40 -7.46 -9.91 -4.10
C GLY A 40 -7.12 -8.50 -4.57
N GLY A 41 -7.66 -8.04 -5.70
CA GLY A 41 -7.39 -6.70 -6.22
C GLY A 41 -5.88 -6.40 -6.29
N GLY A 42 -5.40 -5.45 -5.48
CA GLY A 42 -3.97 -5.10 -5.40
C GLY A 42 -3.08 -6.02 -4.57
N ALA A 43 -3.65 -7.04 -3.91
CA ALA A 43 -2.95 -8.05 -3.14
C ALA A 43 -3.03 -9.42 -3.84
N ARG A 44 -2.83 -9.44 -5.16
CA ARG A 44 -2.77 -10.69 -5.94
C ARG A 44 -1.34 -11.20 -6.07
N THR A 45 -1.24 -12.47 -6.46
CA THR A 45 0.00 -13.15 -6.84
C THR A 45 -0.26 -13.98 -8.08
N GLU A 46 0.60 -13.84 -9.10
CA GLU A 46 0.40 -14.47 -10.41
C GLU A 46 1.75 -14.87 -11.04
N GLU A 47 1.73 -15.84 -11.95
CA GLU A 47 2.90 -16.23 -12.74
C GLU A 47 3.04 -15.33 -13.98
N LEU A 48 3.68 -14.17 -13.81
CA LEU A 48 3.75 -13.12 -14.84
C LEU A 48 4.84 -13.35 -15.90
N THR A 49 5.89 -14.10 -15.58
CA THR A 49 7.06 -14.24 -16.46
C THR A 49 7.21 -15.66 -17.01
N LEU A 50 7.71 -16.57 -16.18
CA LEU A 50 7.93 -17.98 -16.51
C LEU A 50 7.15 -18.87 -15.54
N PRO A 51 6.77 -20.08 -15.95
CA PRO A 51 6.10 -21.03 -15.06
C PRO A 51 6.88 -21.26 -13.76
N GLY A 52 6.19 -21.28 -12.62
CA GLY A 52 6.79 -21.43 -11.29
C GLY A 52 7.34 -20.13 -10.67
N PHE A 53 7.45 -19.03 -11.42
CA PHE A 53 7.86 -17.72 -10.88
C PHE A 53 6.65 -16.89 -10.48
N ARG A 54 6.44 -16.72 -9.18
CA ARG A 54 5.26 -16.04 -8.62
C ARG A 54 5.59 -14.60 -8.27
N HIS A 55 4.89 -13.67 -8.91
CA HIS A 55 5.06 -12.24 -8.74
C HIS A 55 3.85 -11.61 -8.08
N ASP A 56 4.05 -10.53 -7.35
CA ASP A 56 2.96 -9.73 -6.80
C ASP A 56 2.77 -8.50 -7.71
N PRO A 57 1.69 -8.43 -8.51
CA PRO A 57 1.52 -7.39 -9.53
C PRO A 57 1.47 -5.95 -9.01
N CYS A 58 1.13 -5.76 -7.75
CA CYS A 58 1.00 -4.44 -7.13
C CYS A 58 1.69 -4.42 -5.77
N SER A 59 1.02 -4.82 -4.69
CA SER A 59 1.61 -4.78 -3.35
C SER A 59 2.29 -6.11 -3.01
N ALA A 60 3.55 -6.08 -2.56
CA ALA A 60 4.30 -7.29 -2.17
C ALA A 60 4.76 -7.32 -0.70
N VAL A 61 4.99 -6.14 -0.09
CA VAL A 61 5.53 -6.00 1.27
C VAL A 61 4.50 -5.27 2.14
N HIS A 62 4.23 -5.80 3.35
CA HIS A 62 3.00 -5.51 4.10
C HIS A 62 3.24 -4.99 5.53
N PRO A 63 4.06 -3.94 5.75
CA PRO A 63 4.31 -3.43 7.10
C PRO A 63 3.03 -2.92 7.79
N MET A 64 2.19 -2.21 7.04
CA MET A 64 0.89 -1.73 7.53
C MET A 64 -0.13 -2.86 7.65
N GLY A 65 0.02 -3.95 6.89
CA GLY A 65 -0.86 -5.12 6.93
C GLY A 65 -0.70 -5.90 8.23
N VAL A 66 0.52 -6.36 8.53
CA VAL A 66 0.81 -7.11 9.76
C VAL A 66 0.52 -6.26 11.01
N GLY A 67 0.77 -4.95 10.93
CA GLY A 67 0.54 -3.99 12.01
C GLY A 67 -0.90 -3.49 12.11
N SER A 68 -1.80 -3.89 11.22
CA SER A 68 -3.16 -3.35 11.12
C SER A 68 -4.07 -3.81 12.26
N PRO A 69 -4.79 -2.90 12.94
CA PRO A 69 -5.84 -3.27 13.88
C PRO A 69 -6.93 -4.16 13.27
N ALA A 70 -7.28 -3.95 11.99
CA ALA A 70 -8.30 -4.74 11.29
C ALA A 70 -7.87 -6.20 11.14
N PHE A 71 -6.68 -6.45 10.58
CA PHE A 71 -6.19 -7.81 10.36
C PHE A 71 -5.84 -8.52 11.67
N ARG A 72 -5.27 -7.81 12.65
CA ARG A 72 -4.96 -8.38 13.97
C ARG A 72 -6.20 -8.81 14.76
N ALA A 73 -7.36 -8.19 14.51
CA ALA A 73 -8.62 -8.57 15.14
C ALA A 73 -9.28 -9.80 14.49
N MET A 74 -8.67 -10.38 13.45
CA MET A 74 -9.19 -11.52 12.68
C MET A 74 -8.23 -12.72 12.79
N PRO A 75 -8.75 -13.96 12.91
CA PRO A 75 -7.91 -15.16 13.04
C PRO A 75 -7.34 -15.61 11.68
N LEU A 76 -6.72 -14.72 10.91
CA LEU A 76 -6.29 -14.99 9.53
C LEU A 76 -5.24 -16.11 9.43
N ALA A 77 -4.43 -16.31 10.48
CA ALA A 77 -3.48 -17.42 10.55
C ALA A 77 -4.16 -18.80 10.51
N ARG A 78 -5.39 -18.93 11.03
CA ARG A 78 -6.19 -20.16 10.93
C ARG A 78 -6.55 -20.48 9.47
N TYR A 79 -6.55 -19.47 8.60
CA TYR A 79 -6.85 -19.58 7.17
C TYR A 79 -5.58 -19.55 6.30
N GLY A 80 -4.41 -19.84 6.88
CA GLY A 80 -3.17 -20.02 6.15
C GLY A 80 -2.30 -18.78 5.97
N LEU A 81 -2.73 -17.59 6.43
CA LEU A 81 -1.89 -16.40 6.34
C LEU A 81 -0.68 -16.51 7.28
N GLN A 82 0.51 -16.54 6.70
CA GLN A 82 1.78 -16.49 7.42
C GLN A 82 2.61 -15.32 6.94
N TRP A 83 3.14 -14.54 7.89
CA TRP A 83 4.06 -13.44 7.62
C TRP A 83 5.49 -13.94 7.70
N VAL A 84 6.28 -13.65 6.66
CA VAL A 84 7.71 -13.97 6.59
C VAL A 84 8.49 -12.66 6.72
N GLN A 85 9.37 -12.59 7.72
CA GLN A 85 10.18 -11.42 7.98
C GLN A 85 11.49 -11.51 7.19
N PRO A 86 11.89 -10.45 6.47
CA PRO A 86 13.25 -10.37 5.96
C PRO A 86 14.26 -10.16 7.09
N ASP A 87 15.52 -10.54 6.84
CA ASP A 87 16.65 -10.22 7.71
C ASP A 87 16.71 -8.73 8.01
N LEU A 88 16.66 -7.92 6.94
CA LEU A 88 16.60 -6.48 6.99
C LEU A 88 15.32 -6.00 6.29
N PRO A 89 14.41 -5.26 6.97
CA PRO A 89 13.23 -4.68 6.36
C PRO A 89 13.53 -3.88 5.08
N LEU A 90 14.53 -2.98 5.15
CA LEU A 90 14.91 -2.16 4.02
C LEU A 90 16.38 -1.76 4.03
N ALA A 91 16.98 -1.71 2.85
CA ALA A 91 18.28 -1.08 2.60
C ALA A 91 18.15 0.05 1.57
N HIS A 92 19.00 1.07 1.72
CA HIS A 92 19.14 2.20 0.81
C HIS A 92 20.62 2.29 0.40
N PRO A 93 21.03 1.61 -0.68
CA PRO A 93 22.42 1.56 -1.13
C PRO A 93 22.88 2.88 -1.77
N PHE A 94 24.19 3.10 -1.72
CA PHE A 94 24.90 4.20 -2.36
C PHE A 94 25.88 3.68 -3.42
N PRO A 95 26.27 4.49 -4.41
CA PRO A 95 27.19 4.05 -5.48
C PRO A 95 28.60 3.66 -4.98
N ASP A 96 28.99 4.07 -3.76
CA ASP A 96 30.25 3.70 -3.12
C ASP A 96 30.23 2.29 -2.50
N GLY A 97 29.11 1.57 -2.61
CA GLY A 97 28.91 0.24 -2.03
C GLY A 97 28.47 0.25 -0.57
N SER A 98 28.34 1.42 0.06
CA SER A 98 27.73 1.55 1.39
C SER A 98 26.20 1.56 1.33
N ALA A 99 25.53 1.41 2.48
CA ALA A 99 24.08 1.54 2.58
C ALA A 99 23.64 2.18 3.90
N ALA A 100 22.53 2.92 3.84
CA ALA A 100 21.72 3.23 5.00
C ALA A 100 20.72 2.08 5.18
N VAL A 101 20.53 1.61 6.41
CA VAL A 101 19.65 0.46 6.68
C VAL A 101 18.49 0.88 7.55
N LEU A 102 17.32 0.31 7.30
CA LEU A 102 16.19 0.34 8.20
C LEU A 102 15.97 -1.07 8.75
N ALA A 103 16.54 -1.29 9.93
CA ALA A 103 16.47 -2.54 10.67
C ALA A 103 15.30 -2.58 11.66
N ARG A 104 14.99 -3.76 12.18
CA ARG A 104 14.05 -3.89 13.32
C ARG A 104 14.64 -3.22 14.57
N GLY A 105 15.94 -3.38 14.80
CA GLY A 105 16.65 -2.67 15.87
C GLY A 105 16.93 -1.22 15.51
N VAL A 106 16.39 -0.28 16.29
CA VAL A 106 16.70 1.17 16.14
C VAL A 106 18.20 1.44 16.25
N GLY A 107 18.91 0.68 17.08
CA GLY A 107 20.36 0.76 17.24
C GLY A 107 21.12 0.45 15.96
N GLU A 108 20.70 -0.58 15.23
CA GLU A 108 21.30 -1.02 13.97
C GLU A 108 21.04 -0.01 12.85
N THR A 109 19.80 0.47 12.70
CA THR A 109 19.52 1.60 11.78
C THR A 109 20.38 2.82 12.09
N ALA A 110 20.43 3.22 13.35
CA ALA A 110 21.23 4.37 13.77
C ALA A 110 22.73 4.17 13.52
N ALA A 111 23.23 2.94 13.60
CA ALA A 111 24.65 2.62 13.35
C ALA A 111 25.03 2.75 11.87
N SER A 112 24.06 2.70 10.94
CA SER A 112 24.32 2.97 9.52
C SER A 112 24.51 4.47 9.19
N PHE A 113 24.33 5.35 10.17
CA PHE A 113 24.55 6.80 10.03
C PHE A 113 25.79 7.27 10.78
N GLY A 114 26.25 8.49 10.47
CA GLY A 114 27.25 9.17 11.30
C GLY A 114 26.77 9.39 12.75
N PRO A 115 27.67 9.53 13.74
CA PRO A 115 27.32 9.57 15.17
C PRO A 115 26.28 10.62 15.55
N ARG A 116 26.33 11.81 14.93
CA ARG A 116 25.37 12.89 15.15
C ARG A 116 23.96 12.51 14.70
N ASP A 117 23.85 11.90 13.52
CA ASP A 117 22.57 11.53 12.92
C ASP A 117 22.00 10.28 13.56
N ALA A 118 22.85 9.35 14.02
CA ALA A 118 22.46 8.24 14.87
C ALA A 118 21.72 8.72 16.13
N ALA A 119 22.26 9.74 16.81
CA ALA A 119 21.62 10.34 17.98
C ALA A 119 20.32 11.09 17.62
N ALA A 120 20.29 11.82 16.51
CA ALA A 120 19.10 12.51 16.04
C ALA A 120 17.97 11.52 15.70
N TYR A 121 18.28 10.42 15.04
CA TYR A 121 17.33 9.37 14.66
C TYR A 121 16.72 8.69 15.89
N ARG A 122 17.56 8.31 16.86
CA ARG A 122 17.09 7.73 18.13
C ARG A 122 16.16 8.68 18.88
N ARG A 123 16.50 9.97 18.97
CA ARG A 123 15.66 10.98 19.61
C ARG A 123 14.34 11.22 18.88
N LEU A 124 14.35 11.14 17.55
CA LEU A 124 13.16 11.28 16.72
C LEU A 124 12.15 10.16 17.00
N LEU A 125 12.63 8.91 17.11
CA LEU A 125 11.76 7.75 17.27
C LEU A 125 11.41 7.42 18.71
N ALA A 126 12.27 7.75 19.68
CA ALA A 126 12.10 7.39 21.09
C ALA A 126 10.69 7.66 21.67
N PRO A 127 9.99 8.76 21.32
CA PRO A 127 8.63 9.00 21.79
C PRO A 127 7.57 8.04 21.21
N PHE A 128 7.89 7.12 20.32
CA PHE A 128 6.89 6.28 19.63
C PHE A 128 7.19 4.78 19.76
N LEU A 129 8.41 4.41 20.13
CA LEU A 129 8.82 3.01 20.31
C LEU A 129 8.03 2.33 21.43
N GLY A 130 7.69 1.07 21.23
CA GLY A 130 6.84 0.26 22.11
C GLY A 130 5.37 0.66 22.13
N ARG A 131 4.95 1.59 21.25
CA ARG A 131 3.58 2.14 21.23
C ARG A 131 2.87 2.00 19.90
N TRP A 132 3.34 1.10 19.04
CA TRP A 132 2.74 0.87 17.72
C TRP A 132 1.23 0.62 17.77
N GLU A 133 0.75 -0.27 18.64
CA GLU A 133 -0.67 -0.65 18.67
C GLU A 133 -1.60 0.53 18.99
N THR A 134 -1.18 1.38 19.92
CA THR A 134 -1.90 2.59 20.28
C THR A 134 -1.82 3.61 19.15
N LEU A 135 -0.63 3.85 18.61
CA LEU A 135 -0.42 4.83 17.55
C LEU A 135 -1.15 4.46 16.25
N ALA A 136 -0.98 3.23 15.75
CA ALA A 136 -1.65 2.74 14.55
C ALA A 136 -3.16 2.69 14.76
N GLY A 137 -3.63 2.30 15.96
CA GLY A 137 -5.03 2.33 16.33
C GLY A 137 -5.65 3.73 16.27
N ASP A 138 -4.93 4.77 16.69
CA ASP A 138 -5.41 6.15 16.68
C ASP A 138 -5.20 6.85 15.33
N PHE A 139 -4.09 6.58 14.65
CA PHE A 139 -3.72 7.17 13.35
C PHE A 139 -4.58 6.64 12.19
N LEU A 140 -4.83 5.32 12.15
CA LEU A 140 -5.61 4.68 11.07
C LEU A 140 -7.12 4.75 11.29
N LYS A 141 -7.54 5.20 12.47
CA LYS A 141 -8.94 5.44 12.81
C LYS A 141 -9.40 6.75 12.20
N VAL A 142 -10.70 6.85 11.92
CA VAL A 142 -11.25 8.14 11.48
C VAL A 142 -11.35 9.13 12.65
N PRO A 143 -10.98 10.41 12.46
CA PRO A 143 -10.86 11.38 13.56
C PRO A 143 -12.11 11.57 14.43
N TRP A 144 -13.30 11.37 13.89
CA TRP A 144 -14.58 11.52 14.61
C TRP A 144 -15.12 10.21 15.21
N ASP A 145 -14.41 9.08 15.11
CA ASP A 145 -14.83 7.79 15.69
C ASP A 145 -14.57 7.70 17.21
N GLY A 146 -14.86 8.77 17.95
CA GLY A 146 -14.56 8.90 19.38
C GLY A 146 -13.11 9.27 19.67
N LEU A 147 -12.81 9.56 20.94
CA LEU A 147 -11.50 10.04 21.37
C LEU A 147 -10.38 9.03 21.04
N PRO A 148 -9.16 9.51 20.73
CA PRO A 148 -7.97 8.66 20.63
C PRO A 148 -7.67 8.00 21.97
N ARG A 149 -7.07 6.81 21.93
CA ARG A 149 -6.63 6.09 23.13
C ARG A 149 -5.49 6.82 23.84
N ASP A 150 -4.59 7.43 23.07
CA ASP A 150 -3.52 8.28 23.60
C ASP A 150 -3.46 9.62 22.82
N PRO A 151 -4.23 10.64 23.24
CA PRO A 151 -4.24 11.94 22.58
C PRO A 151 -2.88 12.63 22.60
N LEU A 152 -2.06 12.41 23.63
CA LEU A 152 -0.74 13.03 23.75
C LEU A 152 0.24 12.42 22.74
N LEU A 153 0.23 11.10 22.58
CA LEU A 153 1.02 10.40 21.57
C LEU A 153 0.61 10.82 20.16
N LEU A 154 -0.69 10.85 19.87
CA LEU A 154 -1.19 11.27 18.56
C LEU A 154 -0.85 12.75 18.27
N ALA A 155 -0.96 13.63 19.27
CA ALA A 155 -0.56 15.03 19.12
C ALA A 155 0.94 15.19 18.85
N ARG A 156 1.80 14.46 19.58
CA ARG A 156 3.24 14.42 19.32
C ARG A 156 3.56 13.89 17.93
N PHE A 157 2.86 12.84 17.50
CA PHE A 157 2.99 12.30 16.15
C PHE A 157 2.58 13.35 15.11
N GLY A 158 1.46 14.04 15.32
CA GLY A 158 0.99 15.12 14.45
C GLY A 158 1.99 16.27 14.34
N LEU A 159 2.59 16.71 15.45
CA LEU A 159 3.60 17.79 15.45
C LEU A 159 4.85 17.42 14.63
N VAL A 160 5.26 16.15 14.64
CA VAL A 160 6.43 15.67 13.91
C VAL A 160 6.09 15.30 12.45
N GLY A 161 4.91 14.71 12.22
CA GLY A 161 4.51 14.13 10.94
C GLY A 161 3.74 15.07 10.01
N THR A 162 3.07 16.10 10.52
CA THR A 162 2.35 17.09 9.67
C THR A 162 3.31 17.89 8.77
N PRO A 163 4.49 18.33 9.25
CA PRO A 163 5.47 18.95 8.38
C PRO A 163 5.93 18.03 7.23
N PRO A 164 6.34 18.59 6.08
CA PRO A 164 6.92 17.81 4.99
C PRO A 164 8.20 17.07 5.40
N VAL A 165 8.50 15.95 4.75
CA VAL A 165 9.72 15.17 5.03
C VAL A 165 10.98 15.98 4.76
N SER A 166 10.97 16.88 3.77
CA SER A 166 12.07 17.82 3.50
C SER A 166 12.38 18.78 4.66
N TRP A 167 11.44 18.99 5.58
CA TRP A 167 11.68 19.72 6.83
C TRP A 167 12.19 18.78 7.92
N LEU A 168 11.65 17.55 7.99
CA LEU A 168 12.10 16.54 8.93
C LEU A 168 13.59 16.21 8.73
N THR A 169 14.01 16.07 7.48
CA THR A 169 15.38 15.69 7.11
C THR A 169 16.43 16.76 7.39
N ARG A 170 16.04 18.02 7.64
CA ARG A 170 16.97 19.10 8.07
C ARG A 170 17.63 18.82 9.42
N ARG A 171 17.09 17.88 10.20
CA ARG A 171 17.68 17.41 11.47
C ARG A 171 18.94 16.59 11.27
N PHE A 172 19.10 16.00 10.09
CA PHE A 172 20.23 15.16 9.72
C PHE A 172 21.27 15.95 8.95
N SER A 173 22.54 15.61 9.16
CA SER A 173 23.68 16.26 8.51
C SER A 173 24.19 15.46 7.32
N ASP A 174 24.13 14.13 7.42
CA ASP A 174 24.57 13.15 6.43
C ASP A 174 23.47 12.90 5.39
N GLU A 175 23.89 12.75 4.13
CA GLU A 175 23.00 12.41 3.03
C GLU A 175 22.36 11.03 3.24
N ARG A 176 23.05 10.11 3.94
CA ARG A 176 22.53 8.76 4.21
C ARG A 176 21.20 8.75 4.94
N ALA A 177 21.11 9.49 6.06
CA ALA A 177 19.89 9.59 6.85
C ALA A 177 18.80 10.38 6.11
N ARG A 178 19.18 11.42 5.36
CA ARG A 178 18.24 12.21 4.54
C ARG A 178 17.63 11.38 3.42
N ALA A 179 18.45 10.64 2.68
CA ALA A 179 18.02 9.80 1.57
C ALA A 179 17.08 8.68 2.05
N LEU A 180 17.42 8.00 3.15
CA LEU A 180 16.55 6.98 3.75
C LEU A 180 15.16 7.56 4.08
N MET A 181 15.11 8.66 4.84
CA MET A 181 13.82 9.25 5.24
C MET A 181 13.02 9.79 4.05
N THR A 182 13.67 10.38 3.05
CA THR A 182 13.02 10.82 1.81
C THR A 182 12.51 9.63 0.98
N GLY A 183 13.26 8.52 0.93
CA GLY A 183 12.83 7.28 0.28
C GLY A 183 11.58 6.68 0.93
N LEU A 184 11.51 6.68 2.27
CA LEU A 184 10.31 6.26 3.00
C LEU A 184 9.08 7.11 2.67
N ALA A 185 9.25 8.42 2.49
CA ALA A 185 8.17 9.29 2.02
C ALA A 185 7.82 9.08 0.54
N GLY A 186 8.77 8.62 -0.28
CA GLY A 186 8.57 8.39 -1.71
C GLY A 186 7.43 7.41 -2.04
N HIS A 187 7.07 6.54 -1.10
CA HIS A 187 5.95 5.58 -1.22
C HIS A 187 4.59 6.24 -1.51
N VAL A 188 4.37 7.52 -1.18
CA VAL A 188 3.09 8.22 -1.49
C VAL A 188 3.11 9.02 -2.80
N VAL A 189 4.20 8.92 -3.58
CA VAL A 189 4.32 9.50 -4.93
C VAL A 189 4.00 11.01 -4.95
N ALA A 190 4.59 11.73 -4.01
CA ALA A 190 4.44 13.17 -3.88
C ALA A 190 5.79 13.81 -3.59
N PRO A 191 6.01 15.07 -4.01
CA PRO A 191 7.22 15.80 -3.65
C PRO A 191 7.44 15.83 -2.14
N SER A 192 8.69 15.76 -1.71
CA SER A 192 9.12 15.78 -0.30
C SER A 192 8.78 17.08 0.43
N SER A 193 8.41 18.13 -0.31
CA SER A 193 7.88 19.40 0.19
C SER A 193 6.37 19.37 0.48
N THR A 194 5.67 18.29 0.14
CA THR A 194 4.24 18.15 0.37
C THR A 194 3.95 17.91 1.87
N PRO A 195 3.00 18.65 2.47
CA PRO A 195 2.59 18.42 3.86
C PRO A 195 2.18 16.95 4.12
N ALA A 196 2.36 16.50 5.36
CA ALA A 196 2.10 15.14 5.84
C ALA A 196 3.00 14.01 5.26
N THR A 197 3.91 14.31 4.33
CA THR A 197 4.93 13.32 3.90
C THR A 197 5.86 12.91 5.03
N GLY A 198 6.07 13.76 6.03
CA GLY A 198 6.81 13.42 7.25
C GLY A 198 6.13 12.30 8.06
N ALA A 199 4.80 12.31 8.15
CA ALA A 199 4.02 11.29 8.83
C ALA A 199 4.17 9.93 8.15
N VAL A 200 4.19 9.91 6.80
CA VAL A 200 4.42 8.71 6.00
C VAL A 200 5.78 8.11 6.32
N ALA A 201 6.85 8.91 6.22
CA ALA A 201 8.20 8.44 6.52
C ALA A 201 8.33 7.93 7.96
N LEU A 202 7.72 8.64 8.92
CA LEU A 202 7.75 8.27 10.33
C LEU A 202 6.99 6.95 10.59
N VAL A 203 5.80 6.77 10.02
CA VAL A 203 5.02 5.54 10.17
C VAL A 203 5.73 4.35 9.57
N PHE A 204 6.33 4.50 8.39
CA PHE A 204 7.08 3.42 7.75
C PHE A 204 8.35 3.04 8.54
N ALA A 205 9.07 4.02 9.09
CA ALA A 205 10.19 3.78 10.00
C ALA A 205 9.74 3.05 11.27
N LEU A 206 8.68 3.53 11.93
CA LEU A 206 8.13 2.91 13.14
C LEU A 206 7.61 1.49 12.87
N ALA A 207 6.97 1.28 11.73
CA ALA A 207 6.50 -0.05 11.34
C ALA A 207 7.67 -1.04 11.22
N ALA A 208 8.80 -0.62 10.63
CA ALA A 208 9.99 -1.48 10.54
C ALA A 208 10.51 -1.90 11.92
N HIS A 209 10.54 -0.97 12.87
CA HIS A 209 11.03 -1.25 14.22
C HIS A 209 10.08 -2.12 15.04
N GLU A 210 8.79 -1.84 14.97
CA GLU A 210 7.80 -2.44 15.87
C GLU A 210 7.23 -3.75 15.34
N VAL A 211 6.95 -3.81 14.03
CA VAL A 211 6.27 -4.96 13.39
C VAL A 211 7.04 -5.56 12.21
N GLY A 212 8.11 -4.91 11.75
CA GLY A 212 8.88 -5.31 10.58
C GLY A 212 8.17 -4.98 9.26
N TRP A 213 8.78 -5.38 8.14
CA TRP A 213 8.22 -5.24 6.80
C TRP A 213 8.11 -6.63 6.16
N PRO A 214 7.16 -7.47 6.63
CA PRO A 214 7.07 -8.83 6.15
C PRO A 214 6.45 -8.92 4.76
N ILE A 215 6.72 -10.03 4.10
CA ILE A 215 5.95 -10.52 2.96
C ILE A 215 4.97 -11.60 3.45
N ALA A 216 3.91 -11.87 2.68
CA ALA A 216 3.05 -13.02 2.95
C ALA A 216 3.67 -14.26 2.30
N ARG A 217 3.75 -15.39 3.03
CA ARG A 217 4.23 -16.66 2.48
C ARG A 217 3.37 -17.08 1.29
N GLY A 218 4.01 -17.47 0.20
CA GLY A 218 3.38 -17.82 -1.07
C GLY A 218 2.95 -16.60 -1.89
N GLY A 219 3.04 -15.38 -1.34
CA GLY A 219 2.67 -14.12 -1.98
C GLY A 219 1.51 -13.38 -1.33
N SER A 220 1.28 -12.15 -1.81
CA SER A 220 0.20 -11.28 -1.34
C SER A 220 -1.20 -11.89 -1.47
N GLN A 221 -1.41 -12.82 -2.42
CA GLN A 221 -2.68 -13.54 -2.59
C GLN A 221 -3.15 -14.21 -1.29
N ALA A 222 -2.22 -14.69 -0.45
CA ALA A 222 -2.54 -15.35 0.81
C ALA A 222 -3.34 -14.46 1.78
N ILE A 223 -3.20 -13.13 1.69
CA ILE A 223 -3.99 -12.19 2.51
C ILE A 223 -5.46 -12.21 2.05
N ALA A 224 -5.68 -12.13 0.74
CA ALA A 224 -7.01 -12.14 0.15
C ALA A 224 -7.70 -13.48 0.34
N ASP A 225 -6.96 -14.58 0.15
CA ASP A 225 -7.47 -15.94 0.33
C ASP A 225 -7.87 -16.20 1.78
N ALA A 226 -7.06 -15.76 2.76
CA ALA A 226 -7.39 -15.89 4.17
C ALA A 226 -8.65 -15.10 4.56
N LEU A 227 -8.80 -13.88 4.04
CA LEU A 227 -10.01 -13.08 4.26
C LEU A 227 -11.24 -13.71 3.59
N ALA A 228 -11.10 -14.21 2.36
CA ALA A 228 -12.18 -14.87 1.62
C ALA A 228 -12.61 -16.18 2.29
N ALA A 229 -11.66 -16.99 2.75
CA ALA A 229 -11.94 -18.20 3.50
C ALA A 229 -12.66 -17.89 4.82
N TYR A 230 -12.22 -16.85 5.53
CA TYR A 230 -12.89 -16.43 6.76
C TYR A 230 -14.31 -15.89 6.50
N LEU A 231 -14.51 -15.14 5.41
CA LEU A 231 -15.85 -14.69 5.02
C LEU A 231 -16.80 -15.87 4.76
N ARG A 232 -16.31 -16.91 4.06
CA ARG A 232 -17.09 -18.12 3.79
C ARG A 232 -17.41 -18.90 5.07
N ASP A 233 -16.47 -19.01 6.01
CA ASP A 233 -16.70 -19.64 7.32
C ASP A 233 -17.80 -18.91 8.12
N LEU A 234 -17.92 -17.59 7.94
CA LEU A 234 -18.98 -16.77 8.53
C LEU A 234 -20.31 -16.83 7.76
N GLY A 235 -20.41 -17.62 6.69
CA GLY A 235 -21.61 -17.75 5.85
C GLY A 235 -21.78 -16.65 4.79
N GLY A 236 -20.73 -15.87 4.51
CA GLY A 236 -20.74 -14.89 3.42
C GLY A 236 -20.53 -15.55 2.05
N GLU A 237 -21.14 -14.96 1.01
CA GLU A 237 -21.01 -15.43 -0.36
C GLU A 237 -20.03 -14.57 -1.16
N ILE A 238 -19.27 -15.20 -2.07
CA ILE A 238 -18.34 -14.53 -2.97
C ILE A 238 -18.64 -14.98 -4.40
N HIS A 239 -18.96 -14.02 -5.26
CA HIS A 239 -19.27 -14.18 -6.68
C HIS A 239 -18.16 -13.54 -7.50
N THR A 240 -17.33 -14.34 -8.17
CA THR A 240 -16.26 -13.88 -9.07
C THR A 240 -16.72 -13.90 -10.53
N GLY A 241 -16.00 -13.21 -11.43
CA GLY A 241 -16.37 -13.10 -12.85
C GLY A 241 -17.62 -12.25 -13.10
N VAL A 242 -18.06 -11.45 -12.12
CA VAL A 242 -19.28 -10.62 -12.20
C VAL A 242 -18.91 -9.14 -12.18
N GLU A 243 -18.81 -8.54 -13.37
CA GLU A 243 -18.62 -7.10 -13.49
C GLU A 243 -19.94 -6.35 -13.23
N VAL A 244 -20.01 -5.64 -12.11
CA VAL A 244 -21.16 -4.80 -11.76
C VAL A 244 -21.06 -3.46 -12.50
N ARG A 245 -21.98 -3.21 -13.43
CA ARG A 245 -22.01 -1.97 -14.23
C ARG A 245 -23.06 -0.99 -13.75
N ARG A 246 -24.13 -1.50 -13.14
CA ARG A 246 -25.24 -0.68 -12.61
C ARG A 246 -25.74 -1.25 -11.29
N LEU A 247 -26.24 -0.38 -10.41
CA LEU A 247 -26.71 -0.77 -9.07
C LEU A 247 -27.90 -1.74 -9.10
N ASP A 248 -28.73 -1.71 -10.15
CA ASP A 248 -29.90 -2.58 -10.33
C ASP A 248 -29.55 -4.01 -10.76
N GLU A 249 -28.30 -4.28 -11.12
CA GLU A 249 -27.78 -5.63 -11.40
C GLU A 249 -27.49 -6.42 -10.11
N LEU A 250 -27.41 -5.74 -8.97
CA LEU A 250 -27.14 -6.34 -7.67
C LEU A 250 -28.43 -6.83 -7.00
N PRO A 251 -28.35 -7.91 -6.19
CA PRO A 251 -29.50 -8.34 -5.42
C PRO A 251 -29.93 -7.24 -4.44
N PRO A 252 -31.25 -7.12 -4.13
CA PRO A 252 -31.73 -6.15 -3.17
C PRO A 252 -31.03 -6.27 -1.82
N ALA A 253 -30.47 -5.17 -1.33
CA ALA A 253 -29.80 -5.09 -0.04
C ALA A 253 -30.15 -3.82 0.75
N ARG A 254 -29.98 -3.90 2.08
CA ARG A 254 -30.14 -2.74 2.98
C ARG A 254 -28.98 -1.75 2.85
N ALA A 255 -27.78 -2.22 2.52
CA ALA A 255 -26.62 -1.40 2.21
C ALA A 255 -25.76 -2.00 1.07
N TYR A 256 -25.11 -1.13 0.30
CA TYR A 256 -24.15 -1.47 -0.76
C TYR A 256 -22.82 -0.81 -0.44
N VAL A 257 -21.74 -1.58 -0.41
CA VAL A 257 -20.40 -1.12 -0.05
C VAL A 257 -19.46 -1.36 -1.23
N PHE A 258 -18.85 -0.29 -1.73
CA PHE A 258 -18.00 -0.37 -2.91
C PHE A 258 -16.52 -0.25 -2.51
N ASP A 259 -15.73 -1.26 -2.87
CA ASP A 259 -14.28 -1.22 -2.92
C ASP A 259 -13.80 -0.86 -4.34
N THR A 260 -14.32 0.27 -4.84
CA THR A 260 -14.04 0.77 -6.19
C THR A 260 -13.47 2.19 -6.15
N SER A 261 -13.03 2.71 -7.29
CA SER A 261 -12.65 4.12 -7.39
C SER A 261 -13.89 5.02 -7.20
N PRO A 262 -13.75 6.24 -6.64
CA PRO A 262 -14.90 7.13 -6.42
C PRO A 262 -15.67 7.45 -7.70
N THR A 263 -14.97 7.56 -8.83
CA THR A 263 -15.62 7.79 -10.13
C THR A 263 -16.35 6.56 -10.65
N ALA A 264 -15.82 5.35 -10.43
CA ALA A 264 -16.52 4.10 -10.77
C ALA A 264 -17.78 3.92 -9.93
N LEU A 265 -17.69 4.14 -8.60
CA LEU A 265 -18.85 4.19 -7.70
C LEU A 265 -19.92 5.17 -8.21
N ALA A 266 -19.53 6.42 -8.51
CA ALA A 266 -20.48 7.44 -8.96
C ALA A 266 -21.23 7.03 -10.23
N ARG A 267 -20.52 6.39 -11.17
CA ARG A 267 -21.08 5.84 -12.41
C ARG A 267 -22.05 4.69 -12.13
N ILE A 268 -21.63 3.67 -11.38
CA ILE A 268 -22.43 2.45 -11.13
C ILE A 268 -23.67 2.75 -10.30
N ALA A 269 -23.54 3.58 -9.26
CA ALA A 269 -24.62 3.92 -8.34
C ALA A 269 -25.46 5.13 -8.77
N GLY A 270 -25.20 5.73 -9.94
CA GLY A 270 -25.97 6.85 -10.47
C GLY A 270 -25.91 8.12 -9.61
N LEU A 271 -24.76 8.44 -9.02
CA LEU A 271 -24.59 9.56 -8.08
C LEU A 271 -24.39 10.93 -8.78
N GLY A 272 -24.71 11.02 -10.06
CA GLY A 272 -24.58 12.23 -10.87
C GLY A 272 -23.14 12.79 -10.86
N ARG A 273 -22.98 14.03 -10.38
CA ARG A 273 -21.69 14.75 -10.37
C ARG A 273 -20.86 14.54 -9.09
N ALA A 274 -21.19 13.54 -8.27
CA ALA A 274 -20.39 13.18 -7.10
C ALA A 274 -18.95 12.83 -7.52
N TYR A 275 -17.98 13.22 -6.70
CA TYR A 275 -16.54 12.95 -6.91
C TYR A 275 -15.93 13.50 -8.21
N ARG A 276 -16.62 14.39 -8.95
CA ARG A 276 -16.06 15.02 -10.17
C ARG A 276 -14.75 15.81 -9.96
N HIS A 277 -14.47 16.20 -8.73
CA HIS A 277 -13.26 16.94 -8.33
C HIS A 277 -12.22 16.04 -7.65
N PHE A 278 -12.50 14.74 -7.52
CA PHE A 278 -11.54 13.78 -7.00
C PHE A 278 -10.40 13.63 -8.01
N ARG A 279 -9.16 13.75 -7.53
CA ARG A 279 -7.97 13.73 -8.39
C ARG A 279 -7.20 12.44 -8.18
N TYR A 280 -6.94 11.71 -9.26
CA TYR A 280 -5.99 10.60 -9.27
C TYR A 280 -4.56 11.13 -9.33
N GLY A 281 -3.63 10.41 -8.69
CA GLY A 281 -2.23 10.78 -8.56
C GLY A 281 -1.37 10.29 -9.73
N ALA A 282 -0.05 10.49 -9.61
CA ALA A 282 0.91 9.89 -10.52
C ALA A 282 0.80 8.36 -10.53
N ALA A 283 1.23 7.76 -11.62
CA ALA A 283 1.14 6.33 -11.86
C ALA A 283 2.41 5.60 -11.44
N ALA A 284 2.30 4.28 -11.32
CA ALA A 284 3.45 3.40 -11.24
C ALA A 284 3.83 2.88 -12.63
N PHE A 285 5.13 2.68 -12.85
CA PHE A 285 5.65 1.84 -13.93
C PHE A 285 6.42 0.71 -13.28
N LYS A 286 5.97 -0.52 -13.46
CA LYS A 286 6.48 -1.68 -12.74
C LYS A 286 7.06 -2.73 -13.69
N VAL A 287 8.18 -3.32 -13.30
CA VAL A 287 8.79 -4.45 -13.98
C VAL A 287 9.00 -5.59 -13.00
N ASP A 288 8.52 -6.77 -13.37
CA ASP A 288 8.69 -8.04 -12.66
C ASP A 288 9.71 -8.90 -13.40
N TYR A 289 10.69 -9.44 -12.70
CA TYR A 289 11.83 -10.17 -13.25
C TYR A 289 11.89 -11.59 -12.69
N ALA A 290 12.04 -12.57 -13.57
CA ALA A 290 12.57 -13.89 -13.25
C ALA A 290 14.09 -13.87 -13.43
N LEU A 291 14.83 -14.28 -12.40
CA LEU A 291 16.29 -14.19 -12.35
C LEU A 291 16.95 -15.56 -12.15
N ASP A 292 18.15 -15.72 -12.73
CA ASP A 292 19.05 -16.87 -12.53
C ASP A 292 19.98 -16.72 -11.33
N GLY A 293 19.50 -16.10 -10.26
CA GLY A 293 20.28 -15.83 -9.07
C GLY A 293 19.79 -14.59 -8.33
N PRO A 294 20.28 -14.35 -7.11
CA PRO A 294 19.95 -13.14 -6.37
C PRO A 294 20.56 -11.92 -7.05
N VAL A 295 19.93 -10.75 -6.86
CA VAL A 295 20.45 -9.49 -7.43
C VAL A 295 21.85 -9.20 -6.87
N PRO A 296 22.86 -8.93 -7.71
CA PRO A 296 24.26 -8.83 -7.30
C PRO A 296 24.58 -7.44 -6.73
N TRP A 297 23.85 -7.00 -5.70
CA TRP A 297 24.06 -5.68 -5.09
C TRP A 297 25.51 -5.49 -4.66
N THR A 298 26.07 -4.31 -4.92
CA THR A 298 27.40 -3.94 -4.43
C THR A 298 27.42 -3.86 -2.90
N SER A 299 26.36 -3.33 -2.29
CA SER A 299 26.20 -3.30 -0.82
C SER A 299 25.83 -4.67 -0.26
N PRO A 300 26.57 -5.18 0.75
CA PRO A 300 26.21 -6.42 1.46
C PRO A 300 24.86 -6.35 2.17
N GLU A 301 24.47 -5.18 2.70
CA GLU A 301 23.20 -4.97 3.40
C GLU A 301 22.01 -5.12 2.46
N ALA A 302 22.13 -4.63 1.21
CA ALA A 302 21.09 -4.77 0.19
C ALA A 302 20.85 -6.24 -0.22
N ARG A 303 21.86 -7.11 -0.14
CA ARG A 303 21.73 -8.56 -0.40
C ARG A 303 20.89 -9.29 0.65
N ARG A 304 20.70 -8.69 1.82
CA ARG A 304 19.93 -9.24 2.94
C ARG A 304 18.61 -8.51 3.18
N ALA A 305 18.26 -7.53 2.33
CA ALA A 305 17.08 -6.70 2.51
C ALA A 305 15.86 -7.26 1.78
N GLY A 306 14.68 -7.21 2.42
CA GLY A 306 13.39 -7.49 1.77
C GLY A 306 13.01 -6.45 0.72
N THR A 307 13.30 -5.19 1.02
CA THR A 307 13.05 -4.03 0.15
C THR A 307 14.35 -3.26 -0.07
N VAL A 308 14.59 -2.80 -1.30
CA VAL A 308 15.70 -1.89 -1.60
C VAL A 308 15.17 -0.61 -2.24
N HIS A 309 15.59 0.54 -1.73
CA HIS A 309 15.28 1.86 -2.28
C HIS A 309 16.44 2.33 -3.16
N LEU A 310 16.20 2.53 -4.46
CA LEU A 310 17.19 3.04 -5.39
C LEU A 310 16.92 4.50 -5.71
N GLY A 311 17.68 5.37 -5.06
CA GLY A 311 17.73 6.80 -5.33
C GLY A 311 18.87 7.38 -4.51
N ALA A 312 20.03 7.59 -5.15
CA ALA A 312 21.30 7.75 -4.43
C ALA A 312 21.30 8.88 -3.39
N THR A 313 20.50 9.93 -3.62
CA THR A 313 20.41 11.10 -2.74
C THR A 313 18.97 11.53 -2.58
N SER A 314 18.66 12.21 -1.48
CA SER A 314 17.38 12.88 -1.25
C SER A 314 17.00 13.83 -2.39
N GLY A 315 17.98 14.48 -3.02
CA GLY A 315 17.76 15.34 -4.19
C GLY A 315 17.42 14.58 -5.47
N GLU A 316 18.01 13.40 -5.69
CA GLU A 316 17.65 12.51 -6.81
C GLU A 316 16.21 12.00 -6.65
N ILE A 317 15.85 11.56 -5.44
CA ILE A 317 14.49 11.12 -5.11
C ILE A 317 13.49 12.27 -5.32
N GLU A 318 13.78 13.48 -4.81
CA GLU A 318 12.91 14.64 -4.98
C GLU A 318 12.68 14.97 -6.46
N ARG A 319 13.74 14.98 -7.27
CA ARG A 319 13.62 15.25 -8.72
C ARG A 319 12.69 14.24 -9.39
N ALA A 320 12.91 12.95 -9.15
CA ALA A 320 12.07 11.89 -9.73
C ALA A 320 10.59 12.03 -9.34
N LEU A 321 10.31 12.33 -8.06
CA LEU A 321 8.95 12.53 -7.55
C LEU A 321 8.30 13.80 -8.12
N VAL A 322 9.06 14.90 -8.27
CA VAL A 322 8.56 16.15 -8.86
C VAL A 322 8.27 15.99 -10.35
N ASP A 323 9.14 15.31 -11.10
CA ASP A 323 8.97 15.10 -12.53
C ASP A 323 7.66 14.33 -12.80
N ALA A 324 7.45 13.21 -12.09
CA ALA A 324 6.26 12.38 -12.25
C ALA A 324 4.97 13.04 -11.70
N ALA A 325 5.01 13.60 -10.49
CA ALA A 325 3.80 14.05 -9.79
C ALA A 325 3.40 15.51 -10.05
N ARG A 326 4.32 16.36 -10.55
CA ARG A 326 4.03 17.79 -10.80
C ARG A 326 4.31 18.23 -12.24
N ARG A 327 5.41 17.81 -12.83
CA ARG A 327 5.79 18.28 -14.19
C ARG A 327 5.14 17.48 -15.30
N GLY A 328 4.59 16.30 -14.99
CA GLY A 328 3.99 15.42 -15.99
C GLY A 328 5.04 14.82 -16.93
N GLN A 329 6.25 14.57 -16.42
CA GLN A 329 7.37 14.01 -17.17
C GLN A 329 7.83 12.70 -16.51
N ALA A 330 8.17 11.70 -17.32
CA ALA A 330 8.82 10.50 -16.80
C ALA A 330 10.28 10.82 -16.43
N PRO A 331 10.77 10.38 -15.25
CA PRO A 331 12.11 10.71 -14.79
C PRO A 331 13.19 9.93 -15.55
N GLU A 332 14.26 10.61 -15.95
CA GLU A 332 15.42 9.96 -16.59
C GLU A 332 16.20 9.06 -15.63
N VAL A 333 16.30 9.50 -14.36
CA VAL A 333 16.86 8.76 -13.23
C VAL A 333 15.72 8.51 -12.23
N PRO A 334 15.03 7.36 -12.32
CA PRO A 334 13.88 7.09 -11.47
C PRO A 334 14.30 6.78 -10.03
N PHE A 335 13.48 7.23 -9.07
CA PHE A 335 13.46 6.60 -7.75
C PHE A 335 12.74 5.27 -7.86
N LEU A 336 13.39 4.18 -7.48
CA LEU A 336 12.81 2.84 -7.52
C LEU A 336 12.59 2.30 -6.12
N VAL A 337 11.41 1.72 -5.94
CA VAL A 337 11.11 0.85 -4.80
C VAL A 337 11.06 -0.58 -5.33
N THR A 338 11.71 -1.50 -4.62
CA THR A 338 11.97 -2.84 -5.11
C THR A 338 11.71 -3.87 -4.01
N SER A 339 11.51 -5.14 -4.36
CA SER A 339 11.47 -6.19 -3.33
C SER A 339 11.99 -7.55 -3.83
N GLN A 340 12.59 -8.28 -2.88
CA GLN A 340 13.36 -9.52 -3.10
C GLN A 340 12.76 -10.70 -2.31
N PRO A 341 11.51 -11.13 -2.59
CA PRO A 341 10.80 -12.05 -1.70
C PRO A 341 11.42 -13.45 -1.65
N THR A 342 12.01 -13.95 -2.74
CA THR A 342 12.65 -15.28 -2.81
C THR A 342 13.79 -15.51 -1.85
N LEU A 343 14.43 -14.44 -1.34
CA LEU A 343 15.48 -14.58 -0.33
C LEU A 343 14.94 -15.12 1.00
N PHE A 344 13.63 -14.93 1.27
CA PHE A 344 13.00 -15.26 2.54
C PHE A 344 11.86 -16.28 2.39
N ASP A 345 11.29 -16.39 1.18
CA ASP A 345 10.27 -17.36 0.84
C ASP A 345 10.64 -18.12 -0.44
N PRO A 346 11.22 -19.34 -0.34
CA PRO A 346 11.64 -20.11 -1.50
C PRO A 346 10.46 -20.59 -2.35
N SER A 347 9.21 -20.52 -1.86
CA SER A 347 8.02 -20.93 -2.62
C SER A 347 7.68 -20.01 -3.81
N ARG A 348 8.40 -18.89 -3.94
CA ARG A 348 8.15 -17.82 -4.91
C ARG A 348 8.81 -18.08 -6.28
N ALA A 349 9.81 -18.95 -6.36
CA ALA A 349 10.50 -19.31 -7.60
C ALA A 349 11.01 -20.76 -7.54
N PRO A 350 11.37 -21.37 -8.69
CA PRO A 350 12.07 -22.64 -8.71
C PRO A 350 13.41 -22.60 -7.96
N GLU A 351 13.93 -23.76 -7.57
CA GLU A 351 15.20 -23.88 -6.83
C GLU A 351 16.36 -23.20 -7.58
N GLY A 352 17.14 -22.41 -6.83
CA GLY A 352 18.27 -21.63 -7.37
C GLY A 352 17.88 -20.40 -8.20
N LYS A 353 16.58 -20.17 -8.43
CA LYS A 353 16.06 -19.01 -9.17
C LYS A 353 15.42 -18.00 -8.23
N HIS A 354 15.28 -16.77 -8.71
CA HIS A 354 14.75 -15.67 -7.91
C HIS A 354 13.65 -14.89 -8.65
N VAL A 355 12.69 -14.36 -7.90
CA VAL A 355 11.80 -13.30 -8.39
C VAL A 355 12.23 -11.98 -7.77
N TYR A 356 12.21 -10.94 -8.59
CA TYR A 356 12.53 -9.59 -8.21
C TYR A 356 11.60 -8.64 -8.93
N TRP A 357 11.14 -7.59 -8.26
CA TRP A 357 10.35 -6.58 -8.93
C TRP A 357 10.81 -5.19 -8.51
N ALA A 358 10.68 -4.25 -9.44
CA ALA A 358 11.02 -2.86 -9.25
C ALA A 358 9.91 -2.00 -9.86
N TYR A 359 9.56 -0.90 -9.20
CA TYR A 359 8.71 0.11 -9.81
C TYR A 359 9.24 1.50 -9.57
N GLY A 360 9.04 2.34 -10.58
CA GLY A 360 9.24 3.77 -10.51
C GLY A 360 7.91 4.50 -10.67
N HIS A 361 7.99 5.82 -10.69
CA HIS A 361 6.83 6.70 -10.81
C HIS A 361 6.86 7.44 -12.14
N VAL A 362 5.70 7.50 -12.78
CA VAL A 362 5.49 8.19 -14.06
C VAL A 362 4.20 9.02 -13.99
N PRO A 363 3.97 9.96 -14.92
CA PRO A 363 2.75 10.75 -14.94
C PRO A 363 1.49 9.89 -15.04
N ASN A 364 0.36 10.39 -14.52
CA ASN A 364 -0.93 9.70 -14.66
C ASN A 364 -1.28 9.53 -16.15
N GLY A 365 -1.63 8.31 -16.54
CA GLY A 365 -2.00 7.98 -17.93
C GLY A 365 -0.85 8.02 -18.93
N TRP A 366 0.40 8.07 -18.48
CA TRP A 366 1.57 8.02 -19.35
C TRP A 366 1.67 6.68 -20.10
N ASP A 367 2.09 6.71 -21.36
CA ASP A 367 2.07 5.57 -22.30
C ASP A 367 3.45 5.18 -22.86
N GLY A 368 4.53 5.78 -22.34
CA GLY A 368 5.89 5.41 -22.72
C GLY A 368 6.45 4.19 -21.99
N ASP A 369 7.73 3.91 -22.22
CA ASP A 369 8.47 2.79 -21.63
C ASP A 369 9.62 3.27 -20.74
N LEU A 370 9.57 2.97 -19.44
CA LEU A 370 10.61 3.32 -18.47
C LEU A 370 11.62 2.16 -18.25
N THR A 371 11.46 1.01 -18.92
CA THR A 371 12.21 -0.22 -18.63
C THR A 371 13.73 0.00 -18.69
N GLU A 372 14.23 0.68 -19.72
CA GLU A 372 15.67 0.94 -19.85
C GLU A 372 16.20 1.86 -18.75
N ALA A 373 15.40 2.82 -18.28
CA ALA A 373 15.77 3.68 -17.15
C ALA A 373 15.75 2.94 -15.81
N VAL A 374 14.80 2.02 -15.63
CA VAL A 374 14.73 1.14 -14.46
C VAL A 374 15.96 0.23 -14.40
N GLU A 375 16.27 -0.46 -15.49
CA GLU A 375 17.39 -1.41 -15.52
C GLU A 375 18.75 -0.71 -15.38
N ARG A 376 18.94 0.44 -16.04
CA ARG A 376 20.16 1.26 -15.85
C ARG A 376 20.32 1.72 -14.41
N GLN A 377 19.22 2.10 -13.75
CA GLN A 377 19.27 2.49 -12.34
C GLN A 377 19.57 1.30 -11.44
N ILE A 378 19.09 0.08 -11.73
CA ILE A 378 19.46 -1.13 -10.99
C ILE A 378 20.94 -1.46 -11.20
N GLU A 379 21.43 -1.49 -12.45
CA GLU A 379 22.84 -1.76 -12.80
C GLU A 379 23.82 -0.83 -12.09
N ARG A 380 23.43 0.42 -11.85
CA ARG A 380 24.25 1.39 -11.10
C ARG A 380 24.60 0.92 -9.68
N PHE A 381 23.77 0.09 -9.06
CA PHE A 381 23.98 -0.43 -7.68
C PHE A 381 24.15 -1.95 -7.63
N ALA A 382 23.86 -2.65 -8.72
CA ALA A 382 24.04 -4.09 -8.87
C ALA A 382 24.59 -4.42 -10.28
N PRO A 383 25.89 -4.17 -10.53
CA PRO A 383 26.50 -4.47 -11.82
C PRO A 383 26.36 -5.96 -12.18
N GLY A 384 25.91 -6.24 -13.40
CA GLY A 384 25.66 -7.61 -13.89
C GLY A 384 24.24 -8.13 -13.60
N PHE A 385 23.33 -7.27 -13.15
CA PHE A 385 21.93 -7.61 -12.96
C PHE A 385 21.26 -8.10 -14.25
N ARG A 386 21.50 -7.43 -15.37
CA ARG A 386 20.91 -7.73 -16.69
C ARG A 386 21.26 -9.13 -17.16
N ASP A 387 22.48 -9.60 -16.87
CA ASP A 387 22.95 -10.93 -17.25
C ASP A 387 22.19 -12.05 -16.53
N LEU A 388 21.54 -11.75 -15.39
CA LEU A 388 20.72 -12.70 -14.63
C LEU A 388 19.26 -12.76 -15.10
N VAL A 389 18.80 -11.84 -15.95
CA VAL A 389 17.39 -11.73 -16.32
C VAL A 389 17.00 -12.84 -17.29
N LEU A 390 16.19 -13.79 -16.80
CA LEU A 390 15.63 -14.87 -17.62
C LEU A 390 14.40 -14.41 -18.39
N ALA A 391 13.55 -13.61 -17.76
CA ALA A 391 12.36 -13.03 -18.36
C ALA A 391 11.89 -11.82 -17.56
N ARG A 392 11.20 -10.89 -18.24
CA ARG A 392 10.59 -9.71 -17.61
C ARG A 392 9.13 -9.54 -18.04
N SER A 393 8.31 -9.06 -17.12
CA SER A 393 6.93 -8.62 -17.36
C SER A 393 6.83 -7.15 -17.01
N VAL A 394 6.47 -6.33 -18.00
CA VAL A 394 6.39 -4.87 -17.87
C VAL A 394 4.93 -4.45 -17.75
N ALA A 395 4.63 -3.59 -16.77
CA ALA A 395 3.32 -3.02 -16.56
C ALA A 395 3.43 -1.50 -16.38
N GLY A 396 3.15 -0.76 -17.46
CA GLY A 396 2.97 0.68 -17.43
C GLY A 396 1.55 1.08 -16.97
N PRO A 397 1.25 2.38 -16.95
CA PRO A 397 -0.04 2.89 -16.52
C PRO A 397 -1.26 2.27 -17.26
N PRO A 398 -1.23 2.07 -18.60
CA PRO A 398 -2.33 1.42 -19.30
C PRO A 398 -2.53 -0.05 -18.89
N GLU A 399 -1.44 -0.81 -18.72
CA GLU A 399 -1.48 -2.22 -18.30
C GLU A 399 -2.05 -2.34 -16.89
N LEU A 400 -1.59 -1.49 -15.95
CA LEU A 400 -2.10 -1.46 -14.58
C LEU A 400 -3.60 -1.14 -14.55
N ALA A 401 -4.05 -0.15 -15.34
CA ALA A 401 -5.47 0.22 -15.43
C ALA A 401 -6.34 -0.90 -16.01
N ARG A 402 -5.84 -1.66 -17.00
CA ARG A 402 -6.52 -2.83 -17.56
C ARG A 402 -6.64 -3.97 -16.55
N ARG A 403 -5.61 -4.16 -15.72
CA ARG A 403 -5.56 -5.22 -14.73
C ARG A 403 -6.51 -4.99 -13.55
N ASN A 404 -6.64 -3.73 -13.14
CA ASN A 404 -7.51 -3.34 -12.03
C ASN A 404 -8.10 -1.97 -12.32
N ALA A 405 -9.43 -1.94 -12.51
CA ALA A 405 -10.17 -0.72 -12.83
C ALA A 405 -10.04 0.39 -11.77
N ASN A 406 -9.56 0.08 -10.56
CA ASN A 406 -9.27 1.08 -9.53
C ASN A 406 -7.96 1.85 -9.78
N TYR A 407 -7.07 1.35 -10.64
CA TYR A 407 -5.82 2.01 -11.01
C TYR A 407 -6.04 2.99 -12.15
N VAL A 408 -6.89 3.99 -11.92
CA VAL A 408 -7.27 4.99 -12.94
C VAL A 408 -6.02 5.75 -13.39
N GLY A 409 -5.67 5.59 -14.67
CA GLY A 409 -4.45 6.15 -15.24
C GLY A 409 -3.17 5.58 -14.63
N GLY A 410 -3.21 4.37 -14.06
CA GLY A 410 -2.07 3.70 -13.42
C GLY A 410 -1.79 4.09 -11.96
N ASP A 411 -2.67 4.89 -11.34
CA ASP A 411 -2.55 5.30 -9.93
C ASP A 411 -2.90 4.15 -8.97
N ILE A 412 -1.86 3.48 -8.44
CA ILE A 412 -2.00 2.38 -7.47
C ILE A 412 -2.51 2.84 -6.09
N ALA A 413 -2.45 4.13 -5.78
CA ALA A 413 -2.98 4.71 -4.55
C ALA A 413 -4.48 5.06 -4.64
N CYS A 414 -5.05 5.06 -5.85
CA CYS A 414 -6.43 5.44 -6.15
C CYS A 414 -6.79 6.82 -5.55
N GLY A 415 -5.89 7.79 -5.67
CA GLY A 415 -6.07 9.15 -5.20
C GLY A 415 -4.77 9.88 -4.93
N ALA A 416 -4.61 11.05 -5.56
CA ALA A 416 -3.46 11.92 -5.39
C ALA A 416 -3.22 12.30 -3.91
N PHE A 417 -1.96 12.27 -3.49
CA PHE A 417 -1.51 12.82 -2.21
C PHE A 417 -1.22 14.32 -2.37
N SER A 418 -2.26 15.14 -2.57
CA SER A 418 -2.10 16.58 -2.78
C SER A 418 -3.22 17.41 -2.15
N GLY A 419 -2.84 18.61 -1.68
CA GLY A 419 -3.77 19.62 -1.15
C GLY A 419 -4.63 19.09 0.00
N THR A 420 -5.92 19.45 -0.03
CA THR A 420 -6.89 19.02 0.98
C THR A 420 -7.23 17.52 0.90
N GLN A 421 -7.01 16.86 -0.24
CA GLN A 421 -7.29 15.42 -0.42
C GLN A 421 -6.37 14.53 0.42
N THR A 422 -5.20 15.04 0.83
CA THR A 422 -4.33 14.35 1.79
C THR A 422 -5.04 14.09 3.12
N LEU A 423 -5.86 15.04 3.59
CA LEU A 423 -6.56 14.95 4.87
C LEU A 423 -8.03 14.53 4.74
N PHE A 424 -8.67 14.86 3.62
CA PHE A 424 -10.13 14.78 3.47
C PHE A 424 -10.57 13.92 2.28
N ARG A 425 -9.96 12.76 2.09
CA ARG A 425 -10.35 11.80 1.04
C ARG A 425 -11.53 10.91 1.47
N PRO A 426 -12.50 10.63 0.58
CA PRO A 426 -12.61 11.05 -0.83
C PRO A 426 -13.30 12.42 -1.01
N GLN A 427 -13.88 12.97 0.06
CA GLN A 427 -14.59 14.24 0.06
C GLN A 427 -14.45 14.92 1.42
N ILE A 428 -14.54 16.26 1.42
CA ILE A 428 -14.54 17.06 2.64
C ILE A 428 -15.86 16.82 3.36
N GLY A 429 -15.79 16.21 4.54
CA GLY A 429 -16.95 15.99 5.39
C GLY A 429 -16.69 15.02 6.53
N PRO A 430 -17.59 14.95 7.52
CA PRO A 430 -17.44 14.11 8.71
C PRO A 430 -17.74 12.62 8.46
N ARG A 431 -18.10 12.22 7.24
CA ARG A 431 -18.52 10.85 6.89
C ARG A 431 -17.92 10.43 5.54
N PRO A 432 -16.61 10.15 5.45
CA PRO A 432 -15.89 9.91 4.20
C PRO A 432 -16.33 8.62 3.50
N TYR A 433 -16.91 7.67 4.24
CA TYR A 433 -17.42 6.42 3.68
C TYR A 433 -18.88 6.51 3.21
N ALA A 434 -19.63 7.53 3.64
CA ALA A 434 -21.01 7.71 3.21
C ALA A 434 -21.06 8.47 1.88
N THR A 435 -22.07 8.17 1.08
CA THR A 435 -22.31 8.85 -0.21
C THR A 435 -23.62 9.64 -0.14
N PRO A 436 -23.94 10.48 -1.16
CA PRO A 436 -25.24 11.13 -1.25
C PRO A 436 -26.42 10.14 -1.26
N HIS A 437 -26.20 8.90 -1.69
CA HIS A 437 -27.21 7.86 -1.61
C HIS A 437 -27.18 7.16 -0.23
N PRO A 438 -28.28 7.14 0.53
CA PRO A 438 -28.29 6.77 1.95
C PRO A 438 -27.96 5.30 2.25
N ARG A 439 -27.98 4.43 1.23
CA ARG A 439 -27.63 3.01 1.31
C ARG A 439 -26.30 2.66 0.65
N VAL A 440 -25.61 3.61 0.01
CA VAL A 440 -24.37 3.34 -0.72
C VAL A 440 -23.19 3.92 0.05
N PHE A 441 -22.14 3.11 0.19
CA PHE A 441 -20.92 3.42 0.92
C PHE A 441 -19.68 3.14 0.05
N LEU A 442 -18.60 3.87 0.31
CA LEU A 442 -17.29 3.65 -0.30
C LEU A 442 -16.33 3.14 0.77
N CYS A 443 -15.53 2.13 0.45
CA CYS A 443 -14.56 1.54 1.37
C CYS A 443 -13.14 1.35 0.79
N SER A 444 -12.85 1.94 -0.37
CA SER A 444 -11.60 1.72 -1.09
C SER A 444 -10.41 2.51 -0.57
N SER A 445 -9.24 2.31 -1.18
CA SER A 445 -8.01 3.08 -0.92
C SER A 445 -8.15 4.59 -1.15
N ALA A 446 -9.21 5.01 -1.88
CA ALA A 446 -9.58 6.41 -2.04
C ALA A 446 -10.16 7.04 -0.76
N THR A 447 -10.44 6.26 0.28
CA THR A 447 -10.97 6.74 1.57
C THR A 447 -9.86 6.80 2.63
N TRP A 448 -10.11 7.55 3.72
CA TRP A 448 -9.23 7.52 4.90
C TRP A 448 -9.12 6.08 5.45
N PRO A 449 -7.97 5.60 5.95
CA PRO A 449 -6.71 6.30 6.23
C PRO A 449 -5.70 6.32 5.08
N ALA A 450 -6.16 6.28 3.81
CA ALA A 450 -5.34 6.28 2.59
C ALA A 450 -4.89 4.87 2.13
N PRO A 451 -4.08 4.73 1.06
CA PRO A 451 -3.85 3.45 0.39
C PRO A 451 -2.94 2.51 1.18
N GLY A 452 -3.12 1.21 0.96
CA GLY A 452 -2.28 0.15 1.51
C GLY A 452 -3.06 -1.14 1.74
N VAL A 453 -2.37 -2.27 1.83
CA VAL A 453 -2.97 -3.59 2.13
C VAL A 453 -3.06 -3.75 3.65
N HIS A 454 -3.96 -2.99 4.28
CA HIS A 454 -4.18 -3.02 5.73
C HIS A 454 -5.65 -3.17 6.13
N GLY A 455 -6.60 -3.13 5.19
CA GLY A 455 -8.03 -3.38 5.44
C GLY A 455 -8.79 -2.29 6.23
N MET A 456 -8.10 -1.32 6.82
CA MET A 456 -8.73 -0.30 7.68
C MET A 456 -9.81 0.53 7.00
N SER A 457 -9.72 0.81 5.69
CA SER A 457 -10.78 1.50 4.95
C SER A 457 -12.06 0.65 4.92
N GLY A 458 -11.92 -0.65 4.69
CA GLY A 458 -12.98 -1.63 4.82
C GLY A 458 -13.58 -1.70 6.22
N HIS A 459 -12.72 -1.81 7.23
CA HIS A 459 -13.11 -1.87 8.64
C HIS A 459 -13.91 -0.63 9.09
N ASN A 460 -13.44 0.56 8.74
CA ASN A 460 -14.10 1.80 9.10
C ASN A 460 -15.40 2.02 8.31
N ALA A 461 -15.46 1.61 7.04
CA ALA A 461 -16.70 1.61 6.26
C ALA A 461 -17.74 0.64 6.84
N ALA A 462 -17.34 -0.56 7.27
CA ALA A 462 -18.22 -1.52 7.93
C ALA A 462 -18.83 -0.94 9.22
N LYS A 463 -18.05 -0.19 10.02
CA LYS A 463 -18.60 0.56 11.17
C LYS A 463 -19.65 1.59 10.76
N ALA A 464 -19.42 2.33 9.67
CA ALA A 464 -20.36 3.32 9.15
C ALA A 464 -21.68 2.68 8.70
N VAL A 465 -21.60 1.55 7.98
CA VAL A 465 -22.75 0.73 7.57
C VAL A 465 -23.52 0.24 8.78
N TRP A 466 -22.81 -0.36 9.75
CA TRP A 466 -23.42 -0.87 10.99
C TRP A 466 -24.19 0.22 11.75
N ARG A 467 -23.59 1.41 11.93
CA ARG A 467 -24.26 2.56 12.56
C ARG A 467 -25.52 2.98 11.79
N ARG A 468 -25.44 3.05 10.47
CA ARG A 468 -26.59 3.44 9.62
C ARG A 468 -27.75 2.45 9.73
N LEU A 469 -27.46 1.16 9.72
CA LEU A 469 -28.48 0.10 9.74
C LEU A 469 -29.14 -0.02 11.13
N ARG A 470 -28.41 0.29 12.21
CA ARG A 470 -29.00 0.36 13.56
C ARG A 470 -29.86 1.61 13.76
N ALA A 471 -29.41 2.77 13.29
CA ALA A 471 -30.16 4.02 13.45
C ALA A 471 -31.45 4.09 12.61
N GLY A 472 -31.60 3.23 11.59
CA GLY A 472 -32.81 3.13 10.77
C GLY A 472 -33.78 2.02 11.19
N GLY A 473 -33.48 1.28 12.26
CA GLY A 473 -34.33 0.22 12.82
C GLY A 473 -35.00 0.61 14.14
N SER A 474 -34.98 1.90 14.47
CA SER A 474 -35.56 2.51 15.67
C SER A 474 -36.57 3.56 15.29
#